data_AF-A0A5S3Z0G3-F1
#
_entry.id   AF-A0A5S3Z0G3-F1
#
_cell.length_a   1.000
_cell.length_b   1.000
_cell.length_c   1.000
_cell.angle_alpha   90.00
_cell.angle_beta   90.00
_cell.angle_gamma   90.00
#
_symmetry.space_group_name_H-M   'P 1'
#
loop_
_entity.id
_entity.type
_entity.pdbx_description
1 polymer ?
#
loop_
_entity_poly.entity_id
_entity_poly.type
_entity_poly.pdbx_seq_one_letter_code
_entity_poly.pdbx_strand_id
1 'polypeptide(L)'
;IRTLNTITPTPGEDLVLTLDVGLQQIAQHALKDARGAIVVMDPKDGGILALYSNPSYDPTLFVHGISGQNYRKLLNPDRPLINRATQGSYAPASTVKPHLAILGLEEGIVTEQTKVWDPGFFQIPNVKHKWR
;
A
#
# COMPACT_ATOMS: atom_id res chain seq x y z
N ILE A 1 43.21 4.39 33.82
CA ILE A 1 42.29 5.49 33.45
C ILE A 1 41.19 5.50 34.51
N ARG A 2 41.06 6.57 35.29
CA ARG A 2 40.11 6.68 36.42
C ARG A 2 38.90 7.47 35.93
N THR A 3 37.74 6.81 35.77
CA THR A 3 36.50 7.46 35.35
C THR A 3 36.03 8.37 36.49
N LEU A 4 36.04 9.68 36.28
CA LEU A 4 35.74 10.68 37.33
C LEU A 4 34.25 10.96 37.47
N ASN A 5 33.44 10.71 36.45
CA ASN A 5 32.00 10.87 36.47
C ASN A 5 31.38 10.08 35.30
N THR A 6 30.26 9.41 35.53
CA THR A 6 29.47 8.73 34.50
C THR A 6 28.03 9.14 34.68
N ILE A 7 27.49 9.87 33.70
CA ILE A 7 26.07 10.24 33.67
C ILE A 7 25.35 9.13 32.91
N THR A 8 24.42 8.45 33.57
CA THR A 8 23.63 7.38 32.94
C THR A 8 22.74 7.97 31.85
N PRO A 9 22.64 7.34 30.67
CA PRO A 9 21.73 7.81 29.62
C PRO A 9 20.27 7.62 30.04
N THR A 10 19.40 8.51 29.58
CA THR A 10 17.95 8.31 29.66
C THR A 10 17.52 7.36 28.54
N PRO A 11 16.85 6.23 28.83
CA PRO A 11 16.31 5.35 27.81
C PRO A 11 15.31 6.07 26.89
N GLY A 12 15.21 5.61 25.64
CA GLY A 12 14.15 6.05 24.74
C GLY A 12 12.77 5.58 25.20
N GLU A 13 11.72 6.20 24.65
CA GLU A 13 10.35 5.79 24.89
C GLU A 13 9.98 4.57 24.04
N ASP A 14 9.16 3.67 24.60
CA ASP A 14 8.63 2.53 23.87
C ASP A 14 7.54 2.98 22.89
N LEU A 15 7.62 2.49 21.64
CA LEU A 15 6.61 2.73 20.62
C LEU A 15 5.71 1.50 20.46
N VAL A 16 4.41 1.67 20.72
CA VAL A 16 3.41 0.64 20.48
C VAL A 16 2.71 0.89 19.15
N LEU A 17 2.71 -0.12 18.28
CA LEU A 17 2.09 -0.06 16.95
C LEU A 17 0.70 -0.71 16.97
N THR A 18 -0.14 -0.35 15.99
CA THR A 18 -1.44 -1.01 15.73
C THR A 18 -1.32 -2.30 14.93
N LEU A 19 -0.12 -2.63 14.46
CA LEU A 19 0.13 -3.82 13.65
C LEU A 19 -0.12 -5.11 14.43
N ASP A 20 -0.87 -6.01 13.83
CA ASP A 20 -0.99 -7.39 14.25
C ASP A 20 0.04 -8.23 13.49
N VAL A 21 0.95 -8.88 14.21
CA VAL A 21 2.02 -9.67 13.61
C VAL A 21 1.50 -10.89 12.84
N GLY A 22 0.38 -11.47 13.25
CA GLY A 22 -0.26 -12.59 12.56
C GLY A 22 -0.84 -12.15 11.23
N LEU A 23 -1.56 -11.02 11.19
CA LEU A 23 -2.09 -10.44 9.95
C LEU A 23 -0.96 -10.02 9.00
N GLN A 24 0.14 -9.46 9.52
CA GLN A 24 1.30 -9.12 8.71
C GLN A 24 1.92 -10.36 8.03
N GLN A 25 2.04 -11.48 8.77
CA GLN A 25 2.56 -12.74 8.23
C GLN A 25 1.61 -13.36 7.19
N ILE A 26 0.30 -13.28 7.41
CA ILE A 26 -0.71 -13.72 6.44
C ILE A 26 -0.58 -12.89 5.15
N ALA A 27 -0.46 -11.56 5.26
CA ALA A 27 -0.26 -10.68 4.11
C ALA A 27 1.03 -11.02 3.35
N GLN A 28 2.11 -11.32 4.08
CA GLN A 28 3.35 -11.81 3.49
C GLN A 28 3.16 -13.11 2.71
N HIS A 29 2.49 -14.09 3.31
CA HIS A 29 2.25 -15.38 2.67
C HIS A 29 1.36 -15.25 1.42
N ALA A 30 0.33 -14.41 1.49
CA ALA A 30 -0.60 -14.15 0.39
C ALA A 30 0.10 -13.56 -0.85
N LEU A 31 1.17 -12.76 -0.66
CA LEU A 31 1.94 -12.16 -1.74
C LEU A 31 3.23 -12.90 -2.10
N LYS A 32 3.52 -14.09 -1.55
CA LYS A 32 4.82 -14.77 -1.70
C LYS A 32 5.35 -14.83 -3.16
N ASP A 33 4.49 -15.10 -4.13
CA ASP A 33 4.83 -15.26 -5.56
C ASP A 33 4.39 -14.07 -6.42
N ALA A 34 3.92 -12.98 -5.79
CA ALA A 34 3.31 -11.84 -6.48
C ALA A 34 3.93 -10.51 -6.03
N ARG A 35 4.19 -9.62 -6.99
CA ARG A 35 4.59 -8.25 -6.69
C ARG A 35 3.36 -7.42 -6.39
N GLY A 36 3.33 -6.75 -5.25
CA GLY A 36 2.13 -6.01 -4.84
C GLY A 36 2.25 -5.45 -3.43
N ALA A 37 1.12 -4.96 -2.92
CA ALA A 37 0.99 -4.49 -1.55
C ALA A 37 -0.36 -4.92 -0.98
N ILE A 38 -0.39 -5.10 0.34
CA ILE A 38 -1.60 -5.32 1.12
C ILE A 38 -1.61 -4.29 2.25
N VAL A 39 -2.76 -3.64 2.42
CA VAL A 39 -3.05 -2.78 3.57
C VAL A 39 -4.32 -3.30 4.23
N VAL A 40 -4.26 -3.54 5.53
CA VAL A 40 -5.41 -3.90 6.37
C VAL A 40 -5.56 -2.80 7.40
N MET A 41 -6.75 -2.21 7.46
CA MET A 41 -7.08 -1.07 8.31
C MET A 41 -8.36 -1.37 9.08
N ASP A 42 -8.40 -1.00 10.36
CA ASP A 42 -9.67 -0.91 11.08
C ASP A 42 -10.39 0.38 10.64
N PRO A 43 -11.56 0.29 9.98
CA PRO A 43 -12.28 1.46 9.50
C PRO A 43 -12.86 2.34 10.62
N LYS A 44 -12.91 1.86 11.86
CA LYS A 44 -13.48 2.61 12.99
C LYS A 44 -12.55 3.70 13.51
N ASP A 45 -11.24 3.43 13.53
CA ASP A 45 -10.23 4.32 14.09
C ASP A 45 -9.05 4.60 13.15
N GLY A 46 -8.98 3.93 12.00
CA GLY A 46 -7.90 4.08 11.02
C GLY A 46 -6.61 3.33 11.38
N GLY A 47 -6.62 2.51 12.42
CA GLY A 47 -5.47 1.71 12.83
C GLY A 47 -5.02 0.75 11.71
N ILE A 48 -3.71 0.73 11.44
CA ILE A 48 -3.13 -0.15 10.41
C ILE A 48 -2.74 -1.47 11.05
N LEU A 49 -3.53 -2.50 10.78
CA LEU A 49 -3.33 -3.85 11.33
C LEU A 49 -2.29 -4.64 10.52
N ALA A 50 -2.16 -4.37 9.22
CA ALA A 50 -1.09 -4.90 8.39
C ALA A 50 -0.75 -3.95 7.24
N LEU A 51 0.54 -3.83 6.92
CA LEU A 51 1.06 -3.05 5.80
C LEU A 51 2.25 -3.80 5.21
N TYR A 52 2.00 -4.55 4.14
CA TYR A 52 3.01 -5.40 3.51
C TYR A 52 3.24 -5.00 2.06
N SER A 53 4.50 -4.99 1.64
CA SER A 53 4.95 -4.69 0.28
C SER A 53 5.87 -5.81 -0.21
N ASN A 54 5.57 -6.37 -1.38
CA ASN A 54 6.31 -7.48 -1.97
C ASN A 54 6.88 -7.12 -3.37
N PRO A 55 8.12 -7.53 -3.71
CA PRO A 55 9.07 -8.27 -2.86
C PRO A 55 9.60 -7.43 -1.70
N SER A 56 9.78 -8.06 -0.54
CA SER A 56 10.43 -7.47 0.62
C SER A 56 11.92 -7.85 0.67
N TYR A 57 12.63 -7.41 1.71
CA TYR A 57 14.03 -7.74 1.96
C TYR A 57 14.24 -7.98 3.46
N ASP A 58 15.34 -8.64 3.81
CA ASP A 58 15.76 -8.82 5.20
C ASP A 58 16.39 -7.52 5.73
N PRO A 59 15.75 -6.81 6.67
CA PRO A 59 16.27 -5.55 7.20
C PRO A 59 17.53 -5.75 8.05
N THR A 60 17.79 -6.96 8.55
CA THR A 60 18.97 -7.23 9.38
C THR A 60 20.28 -7.01 8.62
N LEU A 61 20.25 -7.10 7.29
CA LEU A 61 21.37 -6.79 6.40
C LEU A 61 21.89 -5.35 6.53
N PHE A 62 21.09 -4.42 7.06
CA PHE A 62 21.46 -3.02 7.22
C PHE A 62 21.98 -2.67 8.62
N VAL A 63 21.78 -3.52 9.64
CA VAL A 63 22.06 -3.20 11.05
C VAL A 63 23.53 -2.80 11.29
N HIS A 64 24.48 -3.42 10.57
CA HIS A 64 25.91 -3.13 10.67
C HIS A 64 26.50 -2.54 9.38
N GLY A 65 25.64 -2.07 8.47
CA GLY A 65 26.03 -1.66 7.13
C GLY A 65 25.97 -2.83 6.14
N ILE A 66 25.15 -2.68 5.11
CA ILE A 66 24.96 -3.68 4.07
C ILE A 66 26.20 -3.79 3.17
N SER A 67 26.59 -5.02 2.82
CA SER A 67 27.67 -5.24 1.86
C SER A 67 27.28 -4.76 0.47
N GLY A 68 28.25 -4.26 -0.31
CA GLY A 68 27.99 -3.82 -1.68
C GLY A 68 27.39 -4.91 -2.57
N GLN A 69 27.71 -6.19 -2.32
CA GLN A 69 27.12 -7.32 -3.04
C GLN A 69 25.64 -7.50 -2.69
N ASN A 70 25.27 -7.46 -1.41
CA ASN A 70 23.88 -7.62 -0.98
C ASN A 70 23.04 -6.41 -1.38
N TYR A 71 23.59 -5.20 -1.27
CA TYR A 71 22.89 -3.99 -1.72
C TYR A 71 22.59 -4.04 -3.22
N ARG A 72 23.55 -4.46 -4.06
CA ARG A 72 23.32 -4.63 -5.51
C ARG A 72 22.20 -5.63 -5.81
N LYS A 73 22.02 -6.68 -5.00
CA LYS A 73 20.88 -7.62 -5.16
C LYS A 73 19.53 -6.95 -4.94
N LEU A 74 19.45 -5.92 -4.09
CA LEU A 74 18.22 -5.15 -3.83
C LEU A 74 17.92 -4.11 -4.91
N LEU A 75 18.89 -3.74 -5.75
CA LEU A 75 18.71 -2.82 -6.88
C LEU A 75 18.19 -3.52 -8.16
N ASN A 76 17.48 -4.64 -8.00
CA ASN A 76 16.95 -5.43 -9.10
C ASN A 76 15.68 -4.80 -9.72
N PRO A 77 15.25 -5.27 -10.92
CA PRO A 77 14.06 -4.75 -11.60
C PRO A 77 12.74 -4.88 -10.82
N ASP A 78 12.67 -5.79 -9.84
CA ASP A 78 11.51 -5.94 -8.97
C ASP A 78 11.51 -4.97 -7.78
N ARG A 79 12.52 -4.12 -7.65
CA ARG A 79 12.55 -2.95 -6.75
C ARG A 79 12.03 -3.24 -5.32
N PRO A 80 12.67 -4.16 -4.56
CA PRO A 80 12.27 -4.49 -3.20
C PRO A 80 12.43 -3.35 -2.19
N LEU A 81 13.25 -2.34 -2.50
CA LEU A 81 13.44 -1.15 -1.65
C LEU A 81 12.26 -0.17 -1.70
N ILE A 82 11.33 -0.32 -2.65
CA ILE A 82 10.15 0.54 -2.77
C ILE A 82 9.03 -0.03 -1.90
N ASN A 83 8.48 0.80 -1.02
CA ASN A 83 7.25 0.48 -0.32
C ASN A 83 6.06 0.72 -1.24
N ARG A 84 5.51 -0.35 -1.82
CA ARG A 84 4.39 -0.27 -2.77
C ARG A 84 3.07 0.17 -2.14
N ALA A 85 2.91 -0.03 -0.83
CA ALA A 85 1.70 0.36 -0.12
C ALA A 85 1.55 1.88 -0.03
N THR A 86 2.67 2.61 0.06
CA THR A 86 2.68 4.08 0.26
C THR A 86 3.30 4.86 -0.89
N GLN A 87 4.18 4.24 -1.68
CA GLN A 87 4.93 4.88 -2.78
C GLN A 87 4.57 4.27 -4.15
N GLY A 88 3.71 3.25 -4.17
CA GLY A 88 3.24 2.65 -5.41
C GLY A 88 2.18 3.50 -6.09
N SER A 89 2.46 3.97 -7.30
CA SER A 89 1.47 4.68 -8.13
C SER A 89 0.84 3.73 -9.13
N TYR A 90 -0.44 3.44 -8.95
CA TYR A 90 -1.22 2.57 -9.82
C TYR A 90 -2.51 3.27 -10.21
N ALA A 91 -2.98 3.06 -11.45
CA ALA A 91 -4.33 3.47 -11.81
C ALA A 91 -5.32 2.66 -10.94
N PRO A 92 -6.21 3.32 -10.18
CA PRO A 92 -7.13 2.60 -9.29
C PRO A 92 -8.20 1.80 -10.06
N ALA A 93 -8.37 2.06 -11.37
CA ALA A 93 -9.30 1.36 -12.24
C ALA A 93 -10.72 1.33 -11.65
N SER A 94 -11.39 0.18 -11.61
CA SER A 94 -12.79 0.11 -11.16
C SER A 94 -13.00 0.38 -9.66
N THR A 95 -11.95 0.47 -8.83
CA THR A 95 -12.11 0.67 -7.38
C THR A 95 -12.59 2.08 -7.02
N VAL A 96 -12.48 3.07 -7.92
CA VAL A 96 -13.05 4.41 -7.70
C VAL A 96 -14.56 4.47 -7.93
N LYS A 97 -15.15 3.46 -8.58
CA LYS A 97 -16.56 3.50 -9.00
C LYS A 97 -17.54 3.74 -7.84
N PRO A 98 -17.42 3.12 -6.64
CA PRO A 98 -18.31 3.42 -5.53
C PRO A 98 -18.29 4.90 -5.12
N HIS A 99 -17.11 5.54 -5.13
CA HIS A 99 -16.97 6.96 -4.80
C HIS A 99 -17.67 7.84 -5.85
N LEU A 100 -17.46 7.55 -7.13
CA LEU A 100 -18.12 8.28 -8.22
C LEU A 100 -19.63 8.04 -8.25
N ALA A 101 -20.08 6.85 -7.87
CA ALA A 101 -21.50 6.53 -7.77
C ALA A 101 -22.17 7.33 -6.65
N ILE A 102 -21.55 7.42 -5.47
CA ILE A 102 -22.03 8.26 -4.36
C ILE A 102 -22.10 9.72 -4.80
N LEU A 103 -21.05 10.24 -5.47
CA LEU A 103 -21.06 11.60 -6.00
C LEU A 103 -22.21 11.81 -7.00
N GLY A 104 -22.44 10.86 -7.92
CA GLY A 104 -23.52 10.96 -8.90
C GLY A 104 -24.92 10.93 -8.29
N LEU A 105 -25.11 10.20 -7.18
CA LEU A 105 -26.35 10.18 -6.41
C LEU A 105 -26.55 11.50 -5.64
N GLU A 106 -25.51 11.99 -4.97
CA GLU A 106 -25.54 13.24 -4.19
C GLU A 106 -25.83 14.46 -5.07
N GLU A 107 -25.21 14.53 -6.26
CA GLU A 107 -25.42 15.60 -7.23
C GLU A 107 -26.73 15.44 -8.03
N GLY A 108 -27.50 14.37 -7.78
CA GLY A 108 -28.76 14.09 -8.49
C GLY A 108 -28.60 13.79 -9.98
N ILE A 109 -27.38 13.49 -10.46
CA ILE A 109 -27.09 13.13 -11.85
C ILE A 109 -27.73 11.77 -12.19
N VAL A 110 -27.72 10.85 -11.22
CA VAL A 110 -28.36 9.54 -11.31
C VAL A 110 -29.15 9.24 -10.04
N THR A 111 -30.02 8.24 -10.12
CA THR A 111 -30.76 7.66 -8.99
C THR A 111 -30.48 6.16 -8.93
N GLU A 112 -30.84 5.52 -7.83
CA GLU A 112 -30.76 4.05 -7.71
C GLU A 112 -31.59 3.32 -8.79
N GLN A 113 -32.61 3.98 -9.34
CA GLN A 113 -33.49 3.44 -10.38
C GLN A 113 -33.05 3.83 -11.80
N THR A 114 -32.03 4.68 -11.95
CA THR A 114 -31.52 5.08 -13.27
C THR A 114 -30.98 3.87 -14.01
N LYS A 115 -31.46 3.66 -15.24
CA LYS A 115 -31.01 2.58 -16.11
C LYS A 115 -30.39 3.16 -17.37
N VAL A 116 -29.28 2.56 -17.80
CA VAL A 116 -28.60 2.89 -19.05
C VAL A 116 -28.50 1.63 -19.89
N TRP A 117 -28.80 1.74 -21.18
CA TRP A 117 -28.56 0.66 -22.12
C TRP A 117 -27.05 0.56 -22.40
N ASP A 118 -26.44 -0.58 -22.06
CA ASP A 118 -25.04 -0.88 -22.32
C ASP A 118 -24.90 -1.93 -23.43
N PRO A 119 -24.58 -1.54 -24.67
CA PRO A 119 -24.31 -2.47 -25.77
C PRO A 119 -22.87 -3.01 -25.77
N GLY A 120 -22.09 -2.79 -24.70
CA GLY A 120 -20.69 -3.18 -24.57
C GLY A 120 -19.68 -2.15 -25.12
N PHE A 121 -20.12 -0.92 -25.34
CA PHE A 121 -19.26 0.23 -25.68
C PHE A 121 -19.98 1.55 -25.37
N PHE A 122 -19.21 2.61 -25.14
CA PHE A 122 -19.71 3.98 -25.05
C PHE A 122 -19.25 4.81 -26.25
N GLN A 123 -20.08 5.72 -26.72
CA GLN A 123 -19.75 6.64 -27.82
C GLN A 123 -20.22 8.05 -27.46
N ILE A 124 -19.26 8.99 -27.41
CA ILE A 124 -19.57 10.40 -27.21
C ILE A 124 -20.34 10.93 -28.43
N PRO A 125 -21.41 11.72 -28.23
CA PRO A 125 -22.14 12.34 -29.33
C PRO A 125 -21.21 13.08 -30.29
N ASN A 126 -21.44 12.92 -31.59
CA ASN A 126 -20.64 13.51 -32.67
C ASN A 126 -19.18 13.02 -32.78
N VAL A 127 -18.80 11.98 -32.04
CA VAL A 127 -17.48 11.34 -32.16
C VAL A 127 -17.64 9.93 -32.73
N LYS A 128 -16.86 9.58 -33.76
CA LYS A 128 -16.93 8.25 -34.41
C LYS A 128 -16.31 7.12 -33.59
N HIS A 129 -15.43 7.44 -32.65
CA HIS A 129 -14.73 6.46 -31.84
C HIS A 129 -15.66 5.82 -30.80
N LYS A 130 -15.53 4.52 -30.60
CA LYS A 130 -16.27 3.74 -29.60
C LYS A 130 -15.29 3.23 -28.55
N TRP A 131 -15.47 3.66 -27.31
CA TRP A 131 -14.69 3.21 -26.17
C TRP A 131 -15.27 1.90 -25.63
N ARG A 132 -14.40 0.94 -25.35
CA ARG A 132 -14.72 -0.36 -24.74
C ARG A 132 -13.94 -0.52 -23.45
#